data_AF-A0A0B0MX46-F1
#
_entry.id   AF-A0A0B0MX46-F1
#
_cell.length_a   1.000
_cell.length_b   1.000
_cell.length_c   1.000
_cell.angle_alpha   90.00
_cell.angle_beta   90.00
_cell.angle_gamma   90.00
#
_symmetry.space_group_name_H-M   'P 1'
#
loop_
_entity.id
_entity.type
_entity.pdbx_description
1 polymer ?
#
loop_
_entity_poly.entity_id
_entity_poly.type
_entity_poly.pdbx_seq_one_letter_code
_entity_poly.pdbx_strand_id
1 'polypeptide(L)'
;MQIFEKSGNTDIEGVDSTNACYGGTAALFNCVNWVESSSWDGRYGLVVCTDSAVYAEGPARPTGGAAAIAMLIGPDAPIAFESKLRGSHMSHAYDFYKPNLASEYPVVDGKLSQTCYLMALDTCYKYFCHKYEKLEGKQFSLSDAAYFVFHSPYNKLVQKSFSRLLFNDFLRNASSVDEITKEKLAPFSTLTGDESYQNRDLEKASQQASKSLYDAKVQPTTLIPKQVGNMYTASLYAAFASLIHNKHSELAGKRVILFSYGSGLTATMFSLRFHEGQHPFSLSNIASVMNVGGKLKSRHEFPPEKFVETMKLMEHRYGAKDFVTSKDCSLLSPGTYYLTEVDSMYRRFYAKKDGDFAACDNGSIANGH
;
A
#
# COMPACT_ATOMS: atom_id res chain seq x y z
N MET A 1 -19.84 5.64 -14.24
CA MET A 1 -19.58 6.12 -12.86
C MET A 1 -20.81 5.84 -12.00
N GLN A 2 -21.25 4.58 -11.95
CA GLN A 2 -22.62 4.18 -11.59
C GLN A 2 -23.08 4.60 -10.18
N ILE A 3 -22.13 4.67 -9.23
CA ILE A 3 -22.45 5.03 -7.84
C ILE A 3 -22.88 6.50 -7.74
N PHE A 4 -22.28 7.40 -8.52
CA PHE A 4 -22.55 8.85 -8.49
C PHE A 4 -23.67 9.26 -9.46
N GLU A 5 -23.96 8.46 -10.48
CA GLU A 5 -25.08 8.70 -11.41
C GLU A 5 -26.41 8.85 -10.67
N LYS A 6 -26.62 8.10 -9.59
CA LYS A 6 -27.84 8.18 -8.76
C LYS A 6 -28.04 9.52 -8.05
N SER A 7 -26.95 10.23 -7.74
CA SER A 7 -27.02 11.57 -7.14
C SER A 7 -26.97 12.69 -8.18
N GLY A 8 -26.92 12.37 -9.47
CA GLY A 8 -26.76 13.34 -10.55
C GLY A 8 -25.38 14.02 -10.58
N ASN A 9 -24.42 13.54 -9.78
CA ASN A 9 -23.07 14.11 -9.73
C ASN A 9 -22.18 13.47 -10.80
N THR A 10 -22.09 14.10 -11.97
CA THR A 10 -21.28 13.61 -13.10
C THR A 10 -20.05 14.47 -13.39
N ASP A 11 -19.96 15.65 -12.79
CA ASP A 11 -18.80 16.54 -12.92
C ASP A 11 -17.74 16.17 -11.87
N ILE A 12 -16.93 15.16 -12.21
CA ILE A 12 -15.91 14.58 -11.33
C ILE A 12 -14.64 14.37 -12.15
N GLU A 13 -13.55 15.03 -11.76
CA GLU A 13 -12.23 14.85 -12.39
C GLU A 13 -11.55 13.54 -11.97
N GLY A 14 -10.56 13.12 -12.77
CA GLY A 14 -9.72 11.97 -12.49
C GLY A 14 -10.05 10.74 -13.33
N VAL A 15 -9.02 9.94 -13.58
CA VAL A 15 -9.05 8.67 -14.33
C VAL A 15 -8.04 7.70 -13.68
N ASP A 16 -7.79 6.57 -14.32
CA ASP A 16 -6.85 5.57 -13.82
C ASP A 16 -5.39 6.02 -13.97
N SER A 17 -4.58 5.75 -12.95
CA SER A 17 -3.13 5.96 -12.95
C SER A 17 -2.40 4.63 -12.82
N THR A 18 -1.53 4.29 -13.77
CA THR A 18 -0.92 2.96 -13.84
C THR A 18 0.60 3.03 -13.94
N ASN A 19 1.28 2.42 -12.95
CA ASN A 19 2.61 1.83 -13.10
C ASN A 19 2.78 0.76 -12.01
N ALA A 20 2.50 -0.51 -12.35
CA ALA A 20 2.55 -1.63 -11.41
C ALA A 20 1.91 -1.28 -10.04
N CYS A 21 2.53 -1.66 -8.92
CA CYS A 21 2.04 -1.38 -7.58
C CYS A 21 2.08 0.11 -7.15
N TYR A 22 2.56 1.03 -8.00
CA TYR A 22 2.69 2.46 -7.67
C TYR A 22 1.44 3.28 -8.01
N GLY A 23 0.54 2.76 -8.86
CA GLY A 23 -0.62 3.50 -9.38
C GLY A 23 -1.48 4.20 -8.32
N GLY A 24 -1.71 3.53 -7.18
CA GLY A 24 -2.43 4.11 -6.04
C GLY A 24 -1.74 5.32 -5.42
N THR A 25 -0.40 5.34 -5.39
CA THR A 25 0.39 6.50 -4.92
C THR A 25 0.41 7.64 -5.92
N ALA A 26 0.44 7.33 -7.22
CA ALA A 26 0.25 8.35 -8.24
C ALA A 26 -1.12 9.02 -8.12
N ALA A 27 -2.19 8.24 -8.00
CA ALA A 27 -3.54 8.76 -7.82
C ALA A 27 -3.69 9.58 -6.52
N LEU A 28 -3.07 9.11 -5.42
CA LEU A 28 -3.05 9.86 -4.17
C LEU A 28 -2.37 11.21 -4.30
N PHE A 29 -1.19 11.28 -4.92
CA PHE A 29 -0.51 12.55 -5.14
C PHE A 29 -1.29 13.47 -6.09
N ASN A 30 -1.87 12.94 -7.16
CA ASN A 30 -2.71 13.73 -8.06
C ASN A 30 -3.88 14.36 -7.30
N CYS A 31 -4.52 13.59 -6.42
CA CYS A 31 -5.65 14.03 -5.64
C CYS A 31 -5.28 15.12 -4.61
N VAL A 32 -4.17 14.93 -3.88
CA VAL A 32 -3.65 15.96 -2.96
C VAL A 32 -3.28 17.24 -3.72
N ASN A 33 -2.55 17.11 -4.85
CA ASN A 33 -2.19 18.26 -5.67
C ASN A 33 -3.43 18.99 -6.21
N TRP A 34 -4.49 18.24 -6.58
CA TRP A 34 -5.75 18.82 -7.04
C TRP A 34 -6.43 19.62 -5.92
N VAL A 35 -6.52 19.09 -4.70
CA VAL A 35 -7.05 19.83 -3.53
C VAL A 35 -6.24 21.11 -3.25
N GLU A 36 -4.93 21.08 -3.44
CA GLU A 36 -4.04 22.25 -3.28
C GLU A 36 -4.04 23.21 -4.50
N SER A 37 -4.75 22.89 -5.59
CA SER A 37 -4.69 23.65 -6.84
C SER A 37 -5.72 24.78 -6.91
N SER A 38 -5.53 25.70 -7.88
CA SER A 38 -6.53 26.73 -8.20
C SER A 38 -7.80 26.18 -8.85
N SER A 39 -7.79 24.91 -9.30
CA SER A 39 -8.97 24.24 -9.87
C SER A 39 -9.82 23.52 -8.82
N TRP A 40 -9.38 23.52 -7.55
CA TRP A 40 -10.17 22.91 -6.48
C TRP A 40 -11.48 23.66 -6.29
N ASP A 41 -12.58 22.91 -6.23
CA ASP A 41 -13.94 23.45 -6.14
C ASP A 41 -14.56 23.30 -4.74
N GLY A 42 -13.75 22.95 -3.73
CA GLY A 42 -14.18 22.75 -2.36
C GLY A 42 -14.67 21.33 -2.04
N ARG A 43 -14.82 20.44 -3.03
CA ARG A 43 -15.27 19.05 -2.81
C ARG A 43 -14.12 18.13 -2.38
N TYR A 44 -14.46 16.99 -1.81
CA TYR A 44 -13.46 15.96 -1.47
C TYR A 44 -12.93 15.28 -2.72
N GLY A 45 -11.66 14.89 -2.65
CA GLY A 45 -11.09 13.91 -3.54
C GLY A 45 -11.31 12.48 -3.02
N LEU A 46 -11.45 11.51 -3.91
CA LEU A 46 -11.58 10.09 -3.56
C LEU A 46 -10.58 9.26 -4.36
N VAL A 47 -9.67 8.59 -3.65
CA VAL A 47 -8.65 7.72 -4.26
C VAL A 47 -9.04 6.27 -3.99
N VAL A 48 -9.02 5.44 -5.04
CA VAL A 48 -9.24 4.00 -4.92
C VAL A 48 -8.01 3.26 -5.44
N CYS A 49 -7.40 2.45 -4.58
CA CYS A 49 -6.35 1.51 -4.93
C CYS A 49 -6.99 0.11 -4.95
N THR A 50 -6.97 -0.60 -6.06
CA THR A 50 -7.62 -1.92 -6.16
C THR A 50 -6.83 -2.85 -7.06
N ASP A 51 -6.61 -4.07 -6.59
CA ASP A 51 -5.93 -5.10 -7.36
C ASP A 51 -6.31 -6.51 -6.91
N SER A 52 -6.15 -7.45 -7.83
CA SER A 52 -6.04 -8.89 -7.56
C SER A 52 -4.67 -9.37 -8.07
N ALA A 53 -3.78 -9.68 -7.15
CA ALA A 53 -2.45 -10.18 -7.44
C ALA A 53 -2.48 -11.71 -7.60
N VAL A 54 -2.47 -12.16 -8.85
CA VAL A 54 -2.54 -13.59 -9.21
C VAL A 54 -1.30 -13.98 -10.03
N TYR A 55 -0.79 -15.18 -9.77
CA TYR A 55 0.40 -15.72 -10.41
C TYR A 55 0.17 -17.14 -10.93
N ALA A 56 0.90 -17.50 -11.98
CA ALA A 56 0.94 -18.84 -12.54
C ALA A 56 1.37 -19.90 -11.49
N GLU A 57 1.26 -21.18 -11.85
CA GLU A 57 1.86 -22.26 -11.06
C GLU A 57 3.37 -22.00 -10.85
N GLY A 58 3.83 -22.22 -9.62
CA GLY A 58 5.23 -22.01 -9.25
C GLY A 58 5.43 -21.17 -7.98
N PRO A 59 6.67 -20.75 -7.71
CA PRO A 59 7.09 -20.19 -6.42
C PRO A 59 6.51 -18.80 -6.12
N ALA A 60 5.96 -18.11 -7.12
CA ALA A 60 5.32 -16.80 -6.94
C ALA A 60 3.86 -16.90 -6.49
N ARG A 61 3.15 -18.02 -6.73
CA ARG A 61 1.74 -18.18 -6.34
C ARG A 61 1.43 -17.86 -4.87
N PRO A 62 2.25 -18.31 -3.90
CA PRO A 62 1.99 -18.02 -2.48
C PRO A 62 2.10 -16.54 -2.09
N THR A 63 2.59 -15.66 -2.99
CA THR A 63 2.67 -14.22 -2.72
C THR A 63 1.47 -13.45 -3.26
N GLY A 64 0.47 -14.11 -3.85
CA GLY A 64 -0.77 -13.47 -4.30
C GLY A 64 -1.61 -12.88 -3.16
N GLY A 65 -2.68 -12.18 -3.53
CA GLY A 65 -3.61 -11.53 -2.61
C GLY A 65 -4.55 -10.59 -3.36
N ALA A 66 -5.58 -10.07 -2.70
CA ALA A 66 -6.51 -9.15 -3.33
C ALA A 66 -7.12 -8.20 -2.30
N ALA A 67 -7.22 -6.91 -2.64
CA ALA A 67 -7.93 -5.92 -1.84
C ALA A 67 -8.27 -4.67 -2.65
N ALA A 68 -9.17 -3.88 -2.09
CA ALA A 68 -9.38 -2.49 -2.47
C ALA A 68 -9.31 -1.60 -1.22
N ILE A 69 -8.69 -0.43 -1.35
CA ILE A 69 -8.66 0.62 -0.32
C ILE A 69 -9.15 1.92 -0.95
N ALA A 70 -10.11 2.55 -0.28
CA ALA A 70 -10.59 3.87 -0.62
C ALA A 70 -10.09 4.89 0.42
N MET A 71 -9.59 6.03 -0.03
CA MET A 71 -9.11 7.13 0.81
C MET A 71 -9.83 8.41 0.39
N LEU A 72 -10.51 9.04 1.35
CA LEU A 72 -11.10 10.37 1.15
C LEU A 72 -10.03 11.43 1.46
N ILE A 73 -9.85 12.39 0.56
CA ILE A 73 -8.80 13.41 0.59
C ILE A 73 -9.46 14.80 0.69
N GLY A 74 -8.97 15.63 1.61
CA GLY A 74 -9.48 16.98 1.83
C GLY A 74 -8.59 17.78 2.79
N PRO A 75 -8.91 19.07 3.01
CA PRO A 75 -8.22 19.92 3.97
C PRO A 75 -8.45 19.44 5.41
N ASP A 76 -7.64 19.95 6.35
CA ASP A 76 -7.77 19.72 7.80
C ASP A 76 -7.79 18.25 8.22
N ALA A 77 -7.09 17.41 7.45
CA ALA A 77 -7.07 15.96 7.67
C ALA A 77 -6.31 15.56 8.95
N PRO A 78 -6.75 14.50 9.66
CA PRO A 78 -5.99 13.90 10.77
C PRO A 78 -4.64 13.31 10.33
N ILE A 79 -4.46 13.11 9.02
CA ILE A 79 -3.28 12.52 8.41
C ILE A 79 -2.85 13.49 7.30
N ALA A 80 -2.00 14.44 7.64
CA ALA A 80 -1.56 15.50 6.76
C ALA A 80 -0.28 15.11 6.01
N PHE A 81 -0.19 15.50 4.75
CA PHE A 81 1.06 15.37 3.99
C PHE A 81 2.09 16.39 4.49
N GLU A 82 3.33 15.95 4.68
CA GLU A 82 4.45 16.88 4.80
C GLU A 82 4.98 17.15 3.39
N SER A 83 4.29 18.02 2.64
CA SER A 83 4.31 18.08 1.17
C SER A 83 5.71 18.20 0.54
N LYS A 84 6.70 18.78 1.25
CA LYS A 84 8.08 18.93 0.78
C LYS A 84 9.00 17.75 1.16
N LEU A 85 8.59 16.89 2.08
CA LEU A 85 9.32 15.71 2.55
C LEU A 85 8.94 14.47 1.72
N ARG A 86 9.48 14.40 0.50
CA ARG A 86 9.34 13.25 -0.41
C ARG A 86 10.53 13.06 -1.34
N GLY A 87 10.97 11.84 -1.59
CA GLY A 87 12.02 11.49 -2.54
C GLY A 87 11.52 10.43 -3.53
N SER A 88 11.62 10.70 -4.83
CA SER A 88 11.15 9.80 -5.89
C SER A 88 12.31 9.28 -6.73
N HIS A 89 12.18 8.06 -7.23
CA HIS A 89 13.10 7.46 -8.18
C HIS A 89 12.30 6.69 -9.23
N MET A 90 12.60 6.97 -10.50
CA MET A 90 12.02 6.27 -11.64
C MET A 90 13.16 5.89 -12.57
N SER A 91 13.07 4.69 -13.15
CA SER A 91 14.08 4.18 -14.07
C SER A 91 13.43 3.18 -15.02
N HIS A 92 14.05 2.93 -16.17
CA HIS A 92 13.63 1.85 -17.04
C HIS A 92 14.22 0.51 -16.56
N ALA A 93 13.37 -0.46 -16.25
CA ALA A 93 13.74 -1.79 -15.80
C ALA A 93 12.72 -2.86 -16.27
N TYR A 94 13.17 -4.10 -16.39
CA TYR A 94 12.34 -5.27 -16.72
C TYR A 94 12.30 -6.28 -15.57
N ASP A 95 12.17 -5.79 -14.34
CA ASP A 95 12.18 -6.62 -13.14
C ASP A 95 10.87 -7.40 -12.95
N PHE A 96 9.74 -6.77 -13.28
CA PHE A 96 8.42 -7.38 -13.33
C PHE A 96 7.54 -6.56 -14.29
N TYR A 97 6.87 -7.23 -15.22
CA TYR A 97 6.00 -6.59 -16.21
C TYR A 97 4.98 -7.58 -16.78
N LYS A 98 3.91 -7.07 -17.43
CA LYS A 98 2.84 -7.88 -18.03
C LYS A 98 2.80 -7.67 -19.56
N PRO A 99 3.74 -8.27 -20.33
CA PRO A 99 3.80 -8.06 -21.77
C PRO A 99 2.74 -8.89 -22.53
N ASN A 100 2.26 -9.99 -21.95
CA ASN A 100 1.25 -10.84 -22.56
C ASN A 100 -0.16 -10.34 -22.19
N LEU A 101 -0.79 -9.60 -23.10
CA LEU A 101 -2.11 -9.01 -22.88
C LEU A 101 -3.23 -10.05 -22.68
N ALA A 102 -3.04 -11.27 -23.16
CA ALA A 102 -4.01 -12.36 -23.04
C ALA A 102 -3.89 -13.16 -21.73
N SER A 103 -2.87 -12.89 -20.90
CA SER A 103 -2.65 -13.57 -19.62
C SER A 103 -2.69 -12.58 -18.45
N GLU A 104 -3.26 -13.01 -17.33
CA GLU A 104 -3.22 -12.23 -16.08
C GLU A 104 -1.82 -12.25 -15.45
N TYR A 105 -1.01 -13.25 -15.79
CA TYR A 105 0.24 -13.54 -15.13
C TYR A 105 1.39 -12.66 -15.63
N PRO A 106 2.24 -12.17 -14.70
CA PRO A 106 3.39 -11.36 -15.06
C PRO A 106 4.59 -12.20 -15.51
N VAL A 107 5.48 -11.58 -16.29
CA VAL A 107 6.87 -11.99 -16.43
C VAL A 107 7.66 -11.39 -15.27
N VAL A 108 8.42 -12.20 -14.56
CA VAL A 108 9.13 -11.79 -13.34
C VAL A 108 10.56 -12.29 -13.34
N ASP A 109 11.52 -11.38 -13.22
CA ASP A 109 12.88 -11.70 -12.79
C ASP A 109 12.99 -11.43 -11.29
N GLY A 110 12.83 -12.48 -10.49
CA GLY A 110 12.78 -12.37 -9.02
C GLY A 110 14.09 -11.90 -8.37
N LYS A 111 15.24 -12.09 -9.03
CA LYS A 111 16.52 -11.58 -8.54
C LYS A 111 16.59 -10.08 -8.83
N LEU A 112 16.32 -9.69 -10.08
CA LEU A 112 16.33 -8.29 -10.50
C LEU A 112 15.31 -7.47 -9.73
N SER A 113 14.11 -8.00 -9.46
CA SER A 113 13.07 -7.31 -8.68
C SER A 113 13.50 -6.94 -7.27
N GLN A 114 14.24 -7.80 -6.57
CA GLN A 114 14.80 -7.45 -5.26
C GLN A 114 15.88 -6.36 -5.36
N THR A 115 16.77 -6.45 -6.36
CA THR A 115 17.80 -5.43 -6.61
C THR A 115 17.16 -4.07 -6.94
N CYS A 116 16.21 -4.04 -7.89
CA CYS A 116 15.49 -2.84 -8.29
C CYS A 116 14.74 -2.20 -7.12
N TYR A 117 14.06 -3.00 -6.30
CA TYR A 117 13.36 -2.51 -5.11
C TYR A 117 14.31 -1.82 -4.12
N LEU A 118 15.44 -2.47 -3.77
CA LEU A 118 16.40 -1.92 -2.80
C LEU A 118 17.16 -0.70 -3.35
N MET A 119 17.49 -0.70 -4.65
CA MET A 119 18.07 0.46 -5.33
C MET A 119 17.12 1.67 -5.30
N ALA A 120 15.84 1.44 -5.58
CA ALA A 120 14.83 2.47 -5.53
C ALA A 120 14.62 2.98 -4.09
N LEU A 121 14.66 2.09 -3.10
CA LEU A 121 14.58 2.44 -1.68
C LEU A 121 15.73 3.34 -1.26
N ASP A 122 16.98 2.96 -1.55
CA ASP A 122 18.18 3.76 -1.25
C ASP A 122 18.08 5.15 -1.87
N THR A 123 17.69 5.21 -3.15
CA THR A 123 17.63 6.47 -3.90
C THR A 123 16.52 7.39 -3.38
N CYS A 124 15.33 6.84 -3.12
CA CYS A 124 14.23 7.60 -2.52
C CYS A 124 14.60 8.10 -1.12
N TYR A 125 15.24 7.26 -0.29
CA TYR A 125 15.68 7.62 1.04
C TYR A 125 16.72 8.73 1.02
N LYS A 126 17.71 8.65 0.12
CA LYS A 126 18.72 9.69 -0.09
C LYS A 126 18.09 11.04 -0.43
N TYR A 127 17.16 11.07 -1.40
CA TYR A 127 16.47 12.31 -1.77
C TYR A 127 15.56 12.84 -0.67
N PHE A 128 14.90 11.95 0.07
CA PHE A 128 14.12 12.31 1.24
C PHE A 128 14.99 12.98 2.30
N CYS A 129 16.12 12.35 2.67
CA CYS A 129 17.07 12.86 3.66
C CYS A 129 17.61 14.24 3.26
N HIS A 130 18.00 14.42 1.99
CA HIS A 130 18.48 15.71 1.50
C HIS A 130 17.43 16.83 1.65
N LYS A 131 16.17 16.55 1.32
CA LYS A 131 15.08 17.51 1.48
C LYS A 131 14.78 17.80 2.95
N TYR A 132 14.86 16.78 3.80
CA TYR A 132 14.72 16.92 5.23
C TYR A 132 15.80 17.83 5.82
N GLU A 133 17.06 17.58 5.49
CA GLU A 133 18.21 18.39 5.91
C GLU A 133 18.05 19.86 5.55
N LYS A 134 17.58 20.13 4.32
CA LYS A 134 17.32 21.50 3.86
C LYS A 134 16.19 22.20 4.63
N LEU A 135 15.17 21.46 5.08
CA LEU A 135 13.99 22.03 5.73
C LEU A 135 14.16 22.16 7.24
N GLU A 136 14.75 21.16 7.87
CA GLU A 136 14.81 21.02 9.33
C GLU A 136 16.20 21.40 9.88
N GLY A 137 17.18 21.67 9.01
CA GLY A 137 18.53 22.07 9.39
C GLY A 137 19.35 20.98 10.10
N LYS A 138 18.90 19.72 10.05
CA LYS A 138 19.58 18.57 10.67
C LYS A 138 19.50 17.32 9.80
N GLN A 139 20.47 16.42 9.96
CA GLN A 139 20.51 15.13 9.28
C GLN A 139 19.30 14.26 9.67
N PHE A 140 18.57 13.73 8.69
CA PHE A 140 17.52 12.74 8.95
C PHE A 140 18.13 11.40 9.34
N SER A 141 17.54 10.73 10.33
CA SER A 141 17.78 9.32 10.65
C SER A 141 16.48 8.58 10.99
N LEU A 142 16.56 7.26 11.14
CA LEU A 142 15.43 6.43 11.59
C LEU A 142 14.80 6.87 12.92
N SER A 143 15.52 7.67 13.73
CA SER A 143 15.02 8.24 14.98
C SER A 143 14.01 9.38 14.77
N ASP A 144 14.04 10.06 13.61
CA ASP A 144 13.22 11.23 13.31
C ASP A 144 11.79 10.90 12.85
N ALA A 145 11.46 9.61 12.70
CA ALA A 145 10.11 9.13 12.41
C ALA A 145 9.69 8.04 13.38
N ALA A 146 8.41 8.04 13.76
CA ALA A 146 7.86 7.07 14.68
C ALA A 146 7.64 5.71 14.01
N TYR A 147 7.16 5.72 12.76
CA TYR A 147 6.85 4.51 12.01
C TYR A 147 7.29 4.59 10.55
N PHE A 148 7.59 3.43 9.97
CA PHE A 148 7.93 3.25 8.57
C PHE A 148 7.01 2.19 7.95
N VAL A 149 6.30 2.56 6.89
CA VAL A 149 5.34 1.72 6.18
C VAL A 149 5.87 1.48 4.77
N PHE A 150 5.82 0.23 4.31
CA PHE A 150 6.38 -0.15 3.01
C PHE A 150 5.31 -0.80 2.14
N HIS A 151 5.46 -0.68 0.82
CA HIS A 151 4.87 -1.65 -0.10
C HIS A 151 5.27 -3.06 0.35
N SER A 152 4.27 -3.93 0.55
CA SER A 152 4.42 -5.19 1.27
C SER A 152 4.00 -6.38 0.38
N PRO A 153 4.80 -6.75 -0.64
CA PRO A 153 4.47 -7.89 -1.48
C PRO A 153 4.60 -9.22 -0.72
N TYR A 154 5.53 -9.27 0.24
CA TYR A 154 5.63 -10.31 1.26
C TYR A 154 6.46 -9.78 2.43
N ASN A 155 6.20 -10.27 3.64
CA ASN A 155 6.76 -9.66 4.85
C ASN A 155 8.29 -9.73 4.97
N LYS A 156 8.94 -10.75 4.39
CA LYS A 156 10.40 -10.84 4.40
C LYS A 156 11.05 -9.66 3.68
N LEU A 157 10.47 -9.16 2.58
CA LEU A 157 11.00 -7.97 1.89
C LEU A 157 10.86 -6.72 2.75
N VAL A 158 9.78 -6.58 3.51
CA VAL A 158 9.58 -5.46 4.46
C VAL A 158 10.67 -5.44 5.53
N GLN A 159 11.00 -6.59 6.11
CA GLN A 159 12.11 -6.73 7.06
C GLN A 159 13.46 -6.31 6.43
N LYS A 160 13.74 -6.79 5.21
CA LYS A 160 14.94 -6.40 4.44
C LYS A 160 14.96 -4.89 4.20
N SER A 161 13.84 -4.30 3.80
CA SER A 161 13.70 -2.88 3.47
C SER A 161 14.10 -2.01 4.65
N PHE A 162 13.52 -2.26 5.83
CA PHE A 162 13.85 -1.47 7.01
C PHE A 162 15.31 -1.65 7.46
N SER A 163 15.82 -2.89 7.40
CA SER A 163 17.24 -3.14 7.69
C SER A 163 18.18 -2.43 6.71
N ARG A 164 17.76 -2.27 5.45
CA ARG A 164 18.50 -1.51 4.44
C ARG A 164 18.52 -0.02 4.75
N LEU A 165 17.45 0.55 5.32
CA LEU A 165 17.47 1.94 5.78
C LEU A 165 18.45 2.14 6.94
N LEU A 166 18.56 1.19 7.88
CA LEU A 166 19.57 1.26 8.93
C LEU A 166 21.00 1.21 8.34
N PHE A 167 21.23 0.39 7.33
CA PHE A 167 22.51 0.37 6.63
C PHE A 167 22.82 1.71 5.92
N ASN A 168 21.81 2.37 5.33
CA ASN A 168 21.98 3.71 4.76
C ASN A 168 22.32 4.75 5.85
N ASP A 169 21.69 4.66 7.02
CA ASP A 169 22.02 5.51 8.16
C ASP A 169 23.45 5.26 8.67
N PHE A 170 23.90 4.00 8.67
CA PHE A 170 25.28 3.63 8.98
C PHE A 170 26.27 4.27 8.00
N LEU A 171 26.05 4.15 6.69
CA LEU A 171 26.89 4.77 5.67
C LEU A 171 26.92 6.31 5.76
N ARG A 172 25.86 6.91 6.29
CA ARG A 172 25.73 8.37 6.51
C ARG A 172 26.22 8.83 7.89
N ASN A 173 26.69 7.91 8.74
CA ASN A 173 27.03 8.16 10.15
C ASN A 173 25.90 8.87 10.92
N ALA A 174 24.66 8.45 10.69
CA ALA A 174 23.48 9.11 11.25
C ALA A 174 23.22 8.77 12.72
N SER A 175 22.43 9.62 13.40
CA SER A 175 22.18 9.57 14.85
C SER A 175 21.45 8.32 15.35
N SER A 176 20.83 7.54 14.46
CA SER A 176 20.14 6.28 14.78
C SER A 176 21.10 5.10 14.99
N VAL A 177 22.39 5.28 14.68
CA VAL A 177 23.38 4.20 14.63
C VAL A 177 24.27 4.27 15.88
N ASP A 178 24.01 3.37 16.82
CA ASP A 178 24.84 3.19 18.02
C ASP A 178 26.18 2.48 17.72
N GLU A 179 27.10 2.49 18.68
CA GLU A 179 28.43 1.89 18.52
C GLU A 179 28.36 0.38 18.23
N ILE A 180 27.42 -0.34 18.83
CA ILE A 180 27.21 -1.78 18.58
C ILE A 180 26.83 -2.01 17.11
N THR A 181 25.95 -1.17 16.57
CA THR A 181 25.53 -1.23 15.17
C THR A 181 26.68 -0.85 14.24
N LYS A 182 27.49 0.16 14.59
CA LYS A 182 28.67 0.55 13.81
C LYS A 182 29.67 -0.60 13.72
N GLU A 183 30.05 -1.21 14.84
CA GLU A 183 30.98 -2.35 14.88
C GLU A 183 30.46 -3.51 14.02
N LYS A 184 29.16 -3.79 14.12
CA LYS A 184 28.52 -4.89 13.39
C LYS A 184 28.46 -4.68 11.88
N LEU A 185 28.30 -3.43 11.43
CA LEU A 185 28.17 -3.10 10.01
C LEU A 185 29.49 -2.64 9.36
N ALA A 186 30.51 -2.30 10.16
CA ALA A 186 31.84 -1.89 9.70
C ALA A 186 32.46 -2.82 8.62
N PRO A 187 32.37 -4.17 8.71
CA PRO A 187 32.92 -5.07 7.70
C PRO A 187 32.30 -4.91 6.30
N PHE A 188 31.14 -4.25 6.20
CA PHE A 188 30.39 -4.09 4.95
C PHE A 188 30.43 -2.65 4.40
N SER A 189 31.18 -1.75 5.03
CA SER A 189 31.22 -0.31 4.69
C SER A 189 31.68 0.01 3.26
N THR A 190 32.45 -0.88 2.65
CA THR A 190 32.95 -0.73 1.27
C THR A 190 32.02 -1.31 0.21
N LEU A 191 30.98 -2.07 0.60
CA LEU A 191 30.04 -2.66 -0.35
C LEU A 191 29.13 -1.60 -0.95
N THR A 192 29.07 -1.53 -2.28
CA THR A 192 28.23 -0.57 -3.00
C THR A 192 27.41 -1.26 -4.08
N GLY A 193 26.36 -0.60 -4.56
CA GLY A 193 25.52 -1.07 -5.67
C GLY A 193 25.10 -2.54 -5.53
N ASP A 194 25.25 -3.29 -6.62
CA ASP A 194 24.86 -4.70 -6.74
C ASP A 194 25.53 -5.62 -5.72
N GLU A 195 26.79 -5.37 -5.36
CA GLU A 195 27.49 -6.15 -4.35
C GLU A 195 26.76 -6.07 -3.01
N SER A 196 26.33 -4.86 -2.63
CA SER A 196 25.58 -4.65 -1.39
C SER A 196 24.16 -5.23 -1.46
N TYR A 197 23.50 -5.21 -2.62
CA TYR A 197 22.13 -5.74 -2.78
C TYR A 197 22.07 -7.26 -2.72
N GLN A 198 23.14 -7.93 -3.14
CA GLN A 198 23.19 -9.39 -3.23
C GLN A 198 23.92 -10.05 -2.05
N ASN A 199 24.57 -9.27 -1.18
CA ASN A 199 25.32 -9.79 -0.04
C ASN A 199 24.38 -10.26 1.11
N ARG A 200 24.33 -11.59 1.30
CA ARG A 200 23.50 -12.24 2.34
C ARG A 200 24.00 -11.98 3.76
N ASP A 201 25.30 -11.80 3.95
CA ASP A 201 25.89 -11.54 5.27
C ASP A 201 25.56 -10.13 5.73
N LEU A 202 25.61 -9.15 4.82
CA LEU A 202 25.13 -7.80 5.05
C LEU A 202 23.64 -7.80 5.38
N GLU A 203 22.81 -8.54 4.63
CA GLU A 203 21.37 -8.67 4.94
C GLU A 203 21.17 -9.19 6.38
N LYS A 204 21.86 -10.27 6.75
CA LYS A 204 21.74 -10.89 8.07
C LYS A 204 22.23 -9.96 9.18
N ALA A 205 23.38 -9.31 9.00
CA ALA A 205 23.94 -8.37 9.96
C ALA A 205 23.00 -7.17 10.17
N SER A 206 22.50 -6.60 9.07
CA SER A 206 21.56 -5.47 9.10
C SER A 206 20.24 -5.83 9.78
N GLN A 207 19.65 -6.99 9.48
CA GLN A 207 18.41 -7.45 10.11
C GLN A 207 18.57 -7.66 11.62
N GLN A 208 19.70 -8.23 12.03
CA GLN A 208 19.97 -8.41 13.45
C GLN A 208 20.19 -7.08 14.16
N ALA A 209 20.90 -6.13 13.54
CA ALA A 209 21.09 -4.79 14.09
C ALA A 209 19.79 -3.99 14.17
N SER A 210 18.92 -4.11 13.16
CA SER A 210 17.67 -3.36 13.09
C SER A 210 16.50 -4.00 13.84
N LYS A 211 16.69 -5.13 14.53
CA LYS A 211 15.58 -5.95 15.05
C LYS A 211 14.67 -5.19 16.01
N SER A 212 15.23 -4.57 17.05
CA SER A 212 14.47 -3.80 18.04
C SER A 212 13.73 -2.62 17.41
N LEU A 213 14.40 -1.91 16.50
CA LEU A 213 13.81 -0.80 15.75
C LEU A 213 12.70 -1.27 14.81
N TYR A 214 12.85 -2.42 14.16
CA TYR A 214 11.82 -3.01 13.30
C TYR A 214 10.56 -3.36 14.12
N ASP A 215 10.74 -4.00 15.27
CA ASP A 215 9.64 -4.38 16.15
C ASP A 215 8.86 -3.14 16.63
N ALA A 216 9.55 -2.04 16.92
CA ALA A 216 8.93 -0.79 17.34
C ALA A 216 8.28 0.00 16.19
N LYS A 217 8.98 0.14 15.05
CA LYS A 217 8.65 1.13 14.01
C LYS A 217 7.96 0.54 12.77
N VAL A 218 8.01 -0.78 12.57
CA VAL A 218 7.51 -1.42 11.33
C VAL A 218 6.54 -2.56 11.62
N GLN A 219 6.79 -3.40 12.63
CA GLN A 219 5.94 -4.54 12.94
C GLN A 219 4.44 -4.20 13.05
N PRO A 220 4.03 -3.06 13.65
CA PRO A 220 2.61 -2.67 13.72
C PRO A 220 1.94 -2.46 12.36
N THR A 221 2.71 -2.30 11.28
CA THR A 221 2.20 -2.11 9.91
C THR A 221 1.89 -3.44 9.20
N THR A 222 2.21 -4.59 9.81
CA THR A 222 2.32 -5.85 9.06
C THR A 222 1.09 -6.75 9.12
N LEU A 223 0.05 -6.40 9.88
CA LEU A 223 -1.10 -7.26 10.14
C LEU A 223 -1.83 -7.68 8.85
N ILE A 224 -2.39 -6.71 8.11
CA ILE A 224 -3.17 -7.01 6.90
C ILE A 224 -2.30 -7.66 5.83
N PRO A 225 -1.10 -7.13 5.48
CA PRO A 225 -0.24 -7.79 4.48
C PRO A 225 0.12 -9.24 4.82
N LYS A 226 0.36 -9.58 6.10
CA LYS A 226 0.67 -10.96 6.51
C LYS A 226 -0.55 -11.89 6.48
N GLN A 227 -1.76 -11.34 6.62
CA GLN A 227 -2.99 -12.11 6.65
C GLN A 227 -3.66 -12.23 5.26
N VAL A 228 -3.37 -11.31 4.34
CA VAL A 228 -4.05 -11.21 3.03
C VAL A 228 -3.11 -11.48 1.84
N GLY A 229 -1.81 -11.25 1.99
CA GLY A 229 -0.84 -11.38 0.89
C GLY A 229 -0.63 -10.09 0.10
N ASN A 230 -0.09 -10.18 -1.11
CA ASN A 230 0.20 -8.99 -1.92
C ASN A 230 -1.09 -8.38 -2.48
N MET A 231 -1.30 -7.09 -2.24
CA MET A 231 -2.46 -6.34 -2.72
C MET A 231 -2.07 -5.27 -3.76
N TYR A 232 -0.90 -5.44 -4.41
CA TYR A 232 -0.32 -4.51 -5.38
C TYR A 232 -0.48 -3.03 -4.97
N THR A 233 -1.26 -2.22 -5.69
CA THR A 233 -1.41 -0.78 -5.40
C THR A 233 -2.00 -0.48 -4.04
N ALA A 234 -2.83 -1.39 -3.49
CA ALA A 234 -3.40 -1.25 -2.16
C ALA A 234 -2.44 -1.74 -1.05
N SER A 235 -1.33 -2.42 -1.37
CA SER A 235 -0.47 -3.07 -0.37
C SER A 235 0.15 -2.10 0.63
N LEU A 236 0.69 -0.96 0.14
CA LEU A 236 1.23 0.09 1.04
C LEU A 236 0.13 0.62 1.97
N TYR A 237 -1.06 0.86 1.43
CA TYR A 237 -2.18 1.43 2.17
C TYR A 237 -2.82 0.43 3.13
N ALA A 238 -2.71 -0.87 2.85
CA ALA A 238 -3.13 -1.93 3.76
C ALA A 238 -2.14 -2.07 4.94
N ALA A 239 -0.85 -1.90 4.67
CA ALA A 239 0.15 -1.79 5.74
C ALA A 239 -0.09 -0.53 6.60
N PHE A 240 -0.46 0.59 5.97
CA PHE A 240 -0.84 1.82 6.64
C PHE A 240 -2.12 1.67 7.49
N ALA A 241 -3.15 1.01 6.95
CA ALA A 241 -4.37 0.69 7.70
C ALA A 241 -4.09 -0.22 8.90
N SER A 242 -3.13 -1.14 8.78
CA SER A 242 -2.67 -1.97 9.91
C SER A 242 -2.05 -1.13 11.02
N LEU A 243 -1.25 -0.11 10.66
CA LEU A 243 -0.68 0.82 11.64
C LEU A 243 -1.78 1.55 12.40
N ILE A 244 -2.75 2.14 11.70
CA ILE A 244 -3.87 2.85 12.34
C ILE A 244 -4.66 1.88 13.23
N HIS A 245 -4.99 0.69 12.74
CA HIS A 245 -5.68 -0.32 13.54
C HIS A 245 -4.95 -0.61 14.86
N ASN A 246 -3.64 -0.83 14.80
CA ASN A 246 -2.84 -1.22 15.95
C ASN A 246 -2.45 -0.06 16.89
N LYS A 247 -2.36 1.17 16.36
CA LYS A 247 -1.68 2.30 17.03
C LYS A 247 -2.42 3.64 16.99
N HIS A 248 -3.70 3.68 16.55
CA HIS A 248 -4.48 4.94 16.45
C HIS A 248 -4.38 5.85 17.67
N SER A 249 -4.39 5.30 18.90
CA SER A 249 -4.30 6.07 20.15
C SER A 249 -2.92 6.68 20.45
N GLU A 250 -1.86 6.23 19.76
CA GLU A 250 -0.46 6.66 19.96
C GLU A 250 0.07 7.51 18.79
N LEU A 251 -0.74 7.67 17.73
CA LEU A 251 -0.30 8.26 16.46
C LEU A 251 -0.36 9.79 16.42
N ALA A 252 -1.18 10.45 17.25
CA ALA A 252 -1.26 11.91 17.26
C ALA A 252 0.12 12.56 17.52
N GLY A 253 0.47 13.54 16.68
CA GLY A 253 1.76 14.23 16.71
C GLY A 253 2.93 13.43 16.12
N LYS A 254 2.72 12.18 15.67
CA LYS A 254 3.79 11.35 15.12
C LYS A 254 4.01 11.62 13.64
N ARG A 255 5.27 11.45 13.22
CA ARG A 255 5.69 11.40 11.83
C ARG A 255 5.75 9.95 11.36
N VAL A 256 5.15 9.65 10.21
CA VAL A 256 5.14 8.32 9.59
C VAL A 256 5.70 8.43 8.18
N ILE A 257 6.72 7.62 7.89
CA ILE A 257 7.31 7.53 6.55
C ILE A 257 6.66 6.39 5.79
N LEU A 258 6.33 6.62 4.53
CA LEU A 258 5.77 5.63 3.62
C LEU A 258 6.71 5.47 2.42
N PHE A 259 6.93 4.23 1.99
CA PHE A 259 7.67 3.90 0.78
C PHE A 259 6.79 3.10 -0.19
N SER A 260 6.44 3.73 -1.30
CA SER A 260 5.72 3.12 -2.41
C SER A 260 6.68 2.71 -3.51
N TYR A 261 6.47 1.51 -4.06
CA TYR A 261 7.26 0.94 -5.14
C TYR A 261 6.34 0.26 -6.14
N GLY A 262 6.62 0.43 -7.43
CA GLY A 262 6.08 -0.39 -8.51
C GLY A 262 7.18 -0.71 -9.51
N SER A 263 7.25 -1.96 -9.95
CA SER A 263 8.21 -2.45 -10.95
C SER A 263 8.10 -1.73 -12.29
N GLY A 264 9.18 -1.79 -13.08
CA GLY A 264 9.30 -1.09 -14.37
C GLY A 264 10.29 0.08 -14.47
N LEU A 265 10.66 0.86 -13.45
CA LEU A 265 10.16 1.01 -12.09
C LEU A 265 9.84 2.47 -11.75
N THR A 266 8.94 2.66 -10.78
CA THR A 266 8.59 3.96 -10.19
C THR A 266 8.45 3.80 -8.67
N ALA A 267 9.10 4.68 -7.91
CA ALA A 267 9.04 4.64 -6.45
C ALA A 267 9.04 6.05 -5.85
N THR A 268 8.41 6.18 -4.67
CA THR A 268 8.48 7.38 -3.85
C THR A 268 8.47 7.03 -2.37
N MET A 269 9.40 7.63 -1.63
CA MET A 269 9.31 7.75 -0.18
C MET A 269 8.71 9.11 0.19
N PHE A 270 7.74 9.15 1.09
CA PHE A 270 7.09 10.40 1.52
C PHE A 270 6.70 10.34 2.99
N SER A 271 6.49 11.52 3.58
CA SER A 271 6.16 11.65 5.01
C SER A 271 4.76 12.18 5.25
N LEU A 272 4.11 11.65 6.29
CA LEU A 272 2.84 12.10 6.82
C LEU A 272 2.99 12.53 8.28
N ARG A 273 2.27 13.59 8.65
CA ARG A 273 2.11 14.04 10.03
C ARG A 273 0.72 13.70 10.53
N PHE A 274 0.66 13.03 11.67
CA PHE A 274 -0.60 12.65 12.29
C PHE A 274 -1.05 13.69 13.31
N HIS A 275 -2.36 13.89 13.35
CA HIS A 275 -3.10 14.75 14.26
C HIS A 275 -4.31 13.96 14.78
N GLU A 276 -4.88 14.36 15.92
CA GLU A 276 -6.04 13.66 16.49
C GLU A 276 -7.24 13.67 15.53
N GLY A 277 -7.43 14.80 14.83
CA GLY A 277 -8.61 15.08 14.01
C GLY A 277 -9.86 15.31 14.85
N GLN A 278 -11.00 15.46 14.18
CA GLN A 278 -12.31 15.54 14.80
C GLN A 278 -13.27 14.61 14.09
N HIS A 279 -14.28 14.09 14.78
CA HIS A 279 -15.28 13.24 14.16
C HIS A 279 -15.97 13.97 12.99
N PRO A 280 -16.17 13.33 11.81
CA PRO A 280 -15.93 11.90 11.53
C PRO A 280 -14.48 11.56 11.13
N PHE A 281 -13.63 12.54 10.87
CA PHE A 281 -12.25 12.37 10.42
C PHE A 281 -11.24 12.37 11.59
N SER A 282 -11.44 11.48 12.56
CA SER A 282 -10.48 11.24 13.65
C SER A 282 -9.81 9.88 13.53
N LEU A 283 -8.59 9.73 14.06
CA LEU A 283 -7.84 8.47 13.98
C LEU A 283 -8.59 7.29 14.60
N SER A 284 -9.24 7.53 15.75
CA SER A 284 -10.07 6.53 16.44
C SER A 284 -11.27 6.11 15.59
N ASN A 285 -11.98 7.07 14.98
CA ASN A 285 -13.13 6.75 14.14
C ASN A 285 -12.72 5.99 12.87
N ILE A 286 -11.60 6.38 12.23
CA ILE A 286 -11.04 5.65 11.08
C ILE A 286 -10.73 4.19 11.47
N ALA A 287 -10.07 3.96 12.60
CA ALA A 287 -9.76 2.61 13.09
C ALA A 287 -11.04 1.78 13.33
N SER A 288 -12.06 2.40 13.93
CA SER A 288 -13.36 1.78 14.20
C SER A 288 -14.10 1.41 12.91
N VAL A 289 -14.27 2.35 11.99
CA VAL A 289 -14.97 2.17 10.71
C VAL A 289 -14.29 1.12 9.83
N MET A 290 -12.95 1.08 9.81
CA MET A 290 -12.23 0.06 9.06
C MET A 290 -12.54 -1.36 9.55
N ASN A 291 -12.80 -1.54 10.86
CA ASN A 291 -13.14 -2.81 11.51
C ASN A 291 -12.25 -3.99 11.04
N VAL A 292 -10.93 -3.78 11.04
CA VAL A 292 -9.96 -4.76 10.53
C VAL A 292 -10.08 -6.08 11.30
N GLY A 293 -10.21 -6.02 12.63
CA GLY A 293 -10.36 -7.20 13.48
C GLY A 293 -11.63 -8.01 13.16
N GLY A 294 -12.77 -7.34 12.94
CA GLY A 294 -14.01 -8.02 12.53
C GLY A 294 -13.88 -8.69 11.18
N LYS A 295 -13.35 -7.98 10.18
CA LYS A 295 -13.16 -8.49 8.80
C LYS A 295 -12.22 -9.69 8.74
N LEU A 296 -11.14 -9.71 9.54
CA LEU A 296 -10.21 -10.84 9.57
C LEU A 296 -10.82 -12.08 10.22
N LYS A 297 -11.69 -11.91 11.22
CA LYS A 297 -12.42 -12.99 11.91
C LYS A 297 -13.52 -13.61 11.05
N SER A 298 -14.13 -12.81 10.15
CA SER A 298 -15.23 -13.27 9.30
C SER A 298 -14.79 -13.93 7.99
N ARG A 299 -13.51 -14.33 7.87
CA ARG A 299 -13.00 -14.98 6.66
C ARG A 299 -13.41 -16.44 6.60
N HIS A 300 -13.44 -16.97 5.39
CA HIS A 300 -13.70 -18.37 5.11
C HIS A 300 -12.45 -19.02 4.53
N GLU A 301 -11.97 -20.07 5.18
CA GLU A 301 -10.81 -20.84 4.73
C GLU A 301 -11.23 -21.83 3.65
N PHE A 302 -10.40 -21.99 2.63
CA PHE A 302 -10.55 -22.98 1.57
C PHE A 302 -9.37 -23.96 1.63
N PRO A 303 -9.60 -25.27 1.47
CA PRO A 303 -8.52 -26.22 1.25
C PRO A 303 -7.69 -25.83 0.01
N PRO A 304 -6.37 -26.08 0.00
CA PRO A 304 -5.49 -25.73 -1.13
C PRO A 304 -5.99 -26.25 -2.48
N GLU A 305 -6.62 -27.43 -2.52
CA GLU A 305 -7.17 -28.04 -3.73
C GLU A 305 -8.27 -27.17 -4.32
N LYS A 306 -9.22 -26.72 -3.49
CA LYS A 306 -10.32 -25.84 -3.89
C LYS A 306 -9.81 -24.45 -4.30
N PHE A 307 -8.75 -23.96 -3.67
CA PHE A 307 -8.06 -22.74 -4.09
C PHE A 307 -7.46 -22.89 -5.49
N VAL A 308 -6.75 -24.00 -5.76
CA VAL A 308 -6.16 -24.26 -7.09
C VAL A 308 -7.24 -24.41 -8.17
N GLU A 309 -8.34 -25.09 -7.88
CA GLU A 309 -9.51 -25.17 -8.77
C GLU A 309 -10.07 -23.77 -9.07
N THR A 310 -10.19 -22.92 -8.05
CA THR A 310 -10.63 -21.54 -8.21
C THR A 310 -9.67 -20.75 -9.10
N MET A 311 -8.36 -20.89 -8.93
CA MET A 311 -7.36 -20.23 -9.79
C MET A 311 -7.49 -20.66 -11.26
N LYS A 312 -7.68 -21.96 -11.51
CA LYS A 312 -7.95 -22.47 -12.88
C LYS A 312 -9.23 -21.88 -13.46
N LEU A 313 -10.30 -21.79 -12.66
CA LEU A 313 -11.53 -21.14 -13.10
C LEU A 313 -11.29 -19.67 -13.46
N MET A 314 -10.56 -18.92 -12.62
CA MET A 314 -10.26 -17.51 -12.88
C MET A 314 -9.44 -17.32 -14.15
N GLU A 315 -8.48 -18.21 -14.44
CA GLU A 315 -7.73 -18.22 -15.70
C GLU A 315 -8.66 -18.36 -16.93
N HIS A 316 -9.67 -19.22 -16.87
CA HIS A 316 -10.67 -19.35 -17.94
C HIS A 316 -11.57 -18.11 -18.07
N ARG A 317 -11.78 -17.36 -16.98
CA ARG A 317 -12.61 -16.13 -17.00
C ARG A 317 -11.82 -14.90 -17.44
N TYR A 318 -10.49 -14.92 -17.34
CA TYR A 318 -9.65 -13.80 -17.74
C TYR A 318 -9.74 -13.55 -19.25
N GLY A 319 -10.17 -12.34 -19.64
CA GLY A 319 -10.36 -11.98 -21.04
C GLY A 319 -11.54 -12.70 -21.75
N ALA A 320 -12.35 -13.48 -21.04
CA ALA A 320 -13.49 -14.19 -21.60
C ALA A 320 -14.77 -13.32 -21.66
N LYS A 321 -15.76 -13.80 -22.40
CA LYS A 321 -17.10 -13.21 -22.57
C LYS A 321 -18.16 -14.30 -22.61
N ASP A 322 -19.42 -13.89 -22.63
CA ASP A 322 -20.60 -14.75 -22.78
C ASP A 322 -20.69 -15.82 -21.67
N PHE A 323 -20.67 -15.36 -20.42
CA PHE A 323 -20.84 -16.24 -19.27
C PHE A 323 -21.58 -15.61 -18.10
N VAL A 324 -22.30 -16.45 -17.38
CA VAL A 324 -22.90 -16.13 -16.07
C VAL A 324 -22.05 -16.75 -14.97
N THR A 325 -21.84 -16.01 -13.88
CA THR A 325 -21.11 -16.51 -12.71
C THR A 325 -22.00 -17.44 -11.87
N SER A 326 -21.38 -18.21 -10.96
CA SER A 326 -22.16 -18.90 -9.92
C SER A 326 -22.86 -17.86 -9.05
N LYS A 327 -24.19 -17.97 -8.90
CA LYS A 327 -24.97 -17.09 -8.03
C LYS A 327 -24.77 -17.36 -6.53
N ASP A 328 -23.89 -18.30 -6.17
CA ASP A 328 -23.54 -18.55 -4.78
C ASP A 328 -22.75 -17.37 -4.20
N CYS A 329 -23.47 -16.55 -3.44
CA CYS A 329 -22.92 -15.43 -2.68
C CYS A 329 -22.96 -15.70 -1.17
N SER A 330 -23.11 -16.96 -0.75
CA SER A 330 -23.28 -17.34 0.66
C SER A 330 -22.14 -16.83 1.54
N LEU A 331 -20.91 -16.90 1.05
CA LEU A 331 -19.68 -16.49 1.74
C LEU A 331 -19.41 -14.97 1.74
N LEU A 332 -20.12 -14.20 0.91
CA LEU A 332 -19.92 -12.75 0.87
C LEU A 332 -20.64 -12.10 2.05
N SER A 333 -20.08 -11.05 2.65
CA SER A 333 -20.83 -10.29 3.66
C SER A 333 -21.98 -9.50 3.01
N PRO A 334 -23.09 -9.24 3.73
CA PRO A 334 -24.14 -8.36 3.23
C PRO A 334 -23.61 -7.02 2.72
N GLY A 335 -24.16 -6.55 1.61
CA GLY A 335 -23.75 -5.31 0.95
C GLY A 335 -22.54 -5.42 0.02
N THR A 336 -21.91 -6.59 -0.09
CA THR A 336 -20.81 -6.84 -1.04
C THR A 336 -21.32 -6.81 -2.48
N TYR A 337 -20.63 -6.08 -3.37
CA TYR A 337 -20.87 -6.14 -4.81
C TYR A 337 -20.17 -7.36 -5.43
N TYR A 338 -20.83 -8.01 -6.39
CA TYR A 338 -20.29 -9.18 -7.08
C TYR A 338 -20.67 -9.16 -8.57
N LEU A 339 -19.82 -9.79 -9.40
CA LEU A 339 -20.03 -9.94 -10.84
C LEU A 339 -21.11 -11.00 -11.08
N THR A 340 -22.17 -10.67 -11.80
CA THR A 340 -23.25 -11.61 -12.15
C THR A 340 -22.99 -12.28 -13.49
N GLU A 341 -22.59 -11.51 -14.50
CA GLU A 341 -22.36 -12.01 -15.85
C GLU A 341 -21.46 -11.07 -16.66
N VAL A 342 -20.89 -11.63 -17.72
CA VAL A 342 -20.22 -10.91 -18.80
C VAL A 342 -20.87 -11.34 -20.10
N ASP A 343 -21.47 -10.41 -20.83
CA ASP A 343 -22.20 -10.75 -22.05
C ASP A 343 -21.26 -10.93 -23.27
N SER A 344 -21.85 -11.22 -24.44
CA SER A 344 -21.14 -11.44 -25.70
C SER A 344 -20.35 -10.23 -26.23
N MET A 345 -20.56 -9.04 -25.65
CA MET A 345 -19.87 -7.79 -25.95
C MET A 345 -18.89 -7.37 -24.84
N TYR A 346 -18.53 -8.28 -23.92
CA TYR A 346 -17.65 -8.02 -22.78
C TYR A 346 -18.20 -7.04 -21.74
N ARG A 347 -19.48 -6.67 -21.80
CA ARG A 347 -20.08 -5.77 -20.81
C ARG A 347 -20.28 -6.55 -19.51
N ARG A 348 -19.91 -5.94 -18.39
CA ARG A 348 -19.94 -6.55 -17.07
C ARG A 348 -21.14 -6.06 -16.28
N PHE A 349 -21.86 -6.99 -15.67
CA PHE A 349 -23.04 -6.69 -14.85
C PHE A 349 -22.76 -7.09 -13.41
N TYR A 350 -23.21 -6.24 -12.48
CA TYR A 350 -22.93 -6.39 -11.06
C TYR A 350 -24.23 -6.30 -10.26
N ALA A 351 -24.28 -7.07 -9.18
CA ALA A 351 -25.33 -7.00 -8.17
C ALA A 351 -24.71 -6.76 -6.79
N LYS A 352 -25.55 -6.36 -5.84
CA LYS A 352 -25.18 -6.19 -4.42
C LYS A 352 -25.86 -7.29 -3.63
N LYS A 353 -25.13 -7.99 -2.76
CA LYS A 353 -25.73 -8.97 -1.84
C LYS A 353 -26.64 -8.23 -0.87
N ASP A 354 -27.91 -8.64 -0.81
CA ASP A 354 -28.87 -8.09 0.15
C ASP A 354 -28.45 -8.41 1.59
N GLY A 355 -28.75 -7.49 2.49
CA GLY A 355 -28.73 -7.74 3.93
C GLY A 355 -30.13 -7.58 4.49
N ASP A 356 -30.44 -8.29 5.56
CA ASP A 356 -31.54 -7.91 6.45
C ASP A 356 -31.17 -6.57 7.10
N PHE A 357 -31.41 -5.46 6.39
CA PHE A 357 -31.24 -4.12 6.93
C PHE A 357 -32.52 -3.74 7.66
N ALA A 358 -32.51 -3.86 8.98
CA ALA A 358 -33.28 -2.94 9.81
C ALA A 358 -32.78 -1.53 9.48
N ALA A 359 -33.67 -0.69 8.96
CA ALA A 359 -33.38 0.69 8.62
C ALA A 359 -32.81 1.41 9.85
N CYS A 360 -31.53 1.79 9.82
CA CYS A 360 -31.08 2.90 10.63
C CYS A 360 -31.63 4.15 9.94
N ASP A 361 -32.66 4.73 10.55
CA ASP A 361 -33.27 5.98 10.13
C ASP A 361 -32.20 7.05 9.85
N ASN A 362 -32.42 7.78 8.78
CA ASN A 362 -31.67 8.98 8.43
C ASN A 362 -31.62 9.93 9.63
N GLY A 363 -30.45 10.00 10.28
CA GLY A 363 -30.12 11.12 11.16
C GLY A 363 -30.24 12.40 10.35
N SER A 364 -31.17 13.26 10.75
CA SER A 364 -31.48 14.54 10.14
C SER A 364 -30.22 15.37 9.89
N ILE A 365 -29.99 15.74 8.63
CA ILE A 365 -29.06 16.79 8.26
C ILE A 365 -29.70 18.12 8.68
N ALA A 366 -29.32 18.61 9.85
CA ALA A 366 -29.49 20.01 10.20
C ALA A 366 -28.17 20.72 9.89
N ASN A 367 -28.10 21.36 8.71
CA ASN A 367 -27.11 22.38 8.44
C ASN A 367 -27.47 23.60 9.31
N GLY A 368 -26.64 23.90 10.31
CA GLY A 368 -26.65 25.14 11.06
C GLY A 368 -25.32 25.84 10.88
N HIS A 369 -25.40 27.03 10.26
CA HIS A 369 -24.39 28.08 10.02
C HIS A 369 -22.95 27.90 10.50
#